data_AF-A0A101CLD0-F1
#
_entry.id   AF-A0A101CLD0-F1
#
_cell.length_a   1.000
_cell.length_b   1.000
_cell.length_c   1.000
_cell.angle_alpha   90.00
_cell.angle_beta   90.00
_cell.angle_gamma   90.00
#
_symmetry.space_group_name_H-M   'P 1'
#
loop_
_entity.id
_entity.type
_entity.pdbx_description
1 polymer ?
#
loop_
_entity_poly.entity_id
_entity_poly.type
_entity_poly.pdbx_seq_one_letter_code
_entity_poly.pdbx_strand_id
1 'polypeptide(L)'
;MKNNFLKLIFVLVTASLFSQVGINTQTPKATLEVVGRPDDASHYDGIILPRIAGDQLASKTYTTAQKGAIIFATSPATNLSGQVAHIEKSGLYYFDGQLWIPLLQSDPLEVVAMRGNTSSVELIVKNNLKVDFDSKENYIIGKSRSPIIGEYNSIFATDSNITSGKGNSASAYAMSQGEITGKLNYGAGVSALNGIANGIISGNRNIGIGAGAMSYIISGNDNISIGYLSGTGNRTGSNNIFIGVGAGSPASGNRSISNKLAIHSTPVTTNSTNFWDSITNNYTDYKFALISGDFSERWLNINGKLSVTPSQMPDADGDPAYTKKVVAKTDGTFGFATEVIPAPPSNGTFILKSVNGIPGWVIQ
;
A
#
# COMPACT_ATOMS: atom_id res chain seq x y z
N MET A 1 38.73 60.09 86.83
CA MET A 1 38.72 59.62 85.43
C MET A 1 39.68 58.44 85.34
N LYS A 2 39.15 57.21 85.41
CA LYS A 2 39.91 55.95 85.42
C LYS A 2 39.35 55.04 84.31
N ASN A 3 40.29 54.45 83.57
CA ASN A 3 40.22 53.17 82.85
C ASN A 3 38.91 52.79 82.17
N ASN A 4 38.83 52.91 80.84
CA ASN A 4 37.89 52.10 80.02
C ASN A 4 38.22 52.07 78.51
N PHE A 5 39.48 52.14 78.09
CA PHE A 5 39.85 52.09 76.66
C PHE A 5 40.33 50.71 76.17
N LEU A 6 40.10 49.65 76.95
CA LEU A 6 40.50 48.28 76.62
C LEU A 6 39.31 47.31 76.63
N LYS A 7 38.24 47.64 75.91
CA LYS A 7 37.28 46.63 75.44
C LYS A 7 37.72 46.21 74.03
N LEU A 8 38.70 45.32 74.04
CA LEU A 8 39.18 44.58 72.89
C LEU A 8 37.97 44.01 72.13
N ILE A 9 37.81 44.48 70.90
CA ILE A 9 36.92 43.96 69.88
C ILE A 9 37.19 42.46 69.72
N PHE A 10 36.28 41.62 70.22
CA PHE A 10 36.15 40.22 69.81
C PHE A 10 34.90 40.12 68.93
N VAL A 11 35.00 40.71 67.73
CA VAL A 11 34.04 40.41 66.67
C VAL A 11 34.45 39.06 66.11
N LEU A 12 33.72 38.01 66.48
CA LEU A 12 33.72 36.76 65.74
C LEU A 12 33.28 37.10 64.31
N VAL A 13 34.24 37.15 63.38
CA VAL A 13 33.94 37.13 61.95
C VAL A 13 33.53 35.68 61.63
N THR A 14 32.24 35.38 61.72
CA THR A 14 31.68 34.19 61.08
C THR A 14 31.60 34.50 59.59
N ALA A 15 32.72 34.38 58.88
CA ALA A 15 32.70 34.38 57.43
C ALA A 15 32.08 33.06 56.98
N SER A 16 30.88 33.12 56.41
CA SER A 16 30.31 32.00 55.67
C SER A 16 31.17 31.77 54.43
N LEU A 17 32.12 30.83 54.49
CA LEU A 17 32.85 30.39 53.31
C LEU A 17 31.93 29.48 52.50
N PHE A 18 31.60 29.91 51.28
CA PHE A 18 30.89 29.07 50.32
C PHE A 18 31.86 27.99 49.80
N SER A 19 31.45 26.71 49.83
CA SER A 19 32.26 25.56 49.38
C SER A 19 32.20 25.32 47.86
N GLN A 20 31.75 26.31 47.09
CA GLN A 20 31.62 26.20 45.64
C GLN A 20 33.01 26.29 44.99
N VAL A 21 33.27 25.42 44.01
CA VAL A 21 34.51 25.42 43.24
C VAL A 21 34.23 26.02 41.87
N GLY A 22 34.84 27.17 41.58
CA GLY A 22 34.86 27.77 40.26
C GLY A 22 36.21 27.54 39.58
N ILE A 23 36.20 27.04 38.35
CA ILE A 23 37.38 27.04 37.46
C ILE A 23 37.14 28.09 36.39
N ASN A 24 38.07 29.03 36.25
CA ASN A 24 37.96 30.22 35.39
C ASN A 24 36.77 31.15 35.70
N THR A 25 36.16 31.06 36.90
CA THR A 25 35.13 32.00 37.37
C THR A 25 35.32 32.30 38.86
N GLN A 26 35.15 33.56 39.26
CA GLN A 26 35.23 33.99 40.66
C GLN A 26 33.87 33.91 41.38
N THR A 27 32.78 33.76 40.63
CA THR A 27 31.41 33.73 41.15
C THR A 27 30.70 32.47 40.65
N PRO A 28 31.09 31.27 41.10
CA PRO A 28 30.49 30.03 40.64
C PRO A 28 28.99 29.96 41.01
N LYS A 29 28.17 29.48 40.07
CA LYS A 29 26.70 29.36 40.21
C LYS A 29 26.23 27.94 40.57
N ALA A 30 27.14 26.98 40.64
CA ALA A 30 26.89 25.61 41.04
C ALA A 30 27.99 25.12 42.00
N THR A 31 27.84 23.92 42.58
CA THR A 31 28.88 23.32 43.43
C THR A 31 30.22 23.20 42.70
N LEU A 32 30.18 22.89 41.41
CA LEU A 32 31.30 22.98 40.48
C LEU A 32 30.84 23.71 39.22
N GLU A 33 31.50 24.81 38.87
CA GLU A 33 31.33 25.49 37.58
C GLU A 33 32.69 25.57 36.88
N VAL A 34 32.73 25.12 35.62
CA VAL A 34 33.92 25.20 34.75
C VAL A 34 33.57 26.10 33.59
N VAL A 35 34.13 27.32 33.57
CA VAL A 35 33.85 28.31 32.52
C VAL A 35 34.96 28.25 31.47
N GLY A 36 34.56 28.10 30.21
CA GLY A 36 35.49 28.06 29.08
C GLY A 36 35.96 29.42 28.58
N ARG A 37 36.87 29.44 27.61
CA ARG A 37 37.32 30.63 26.87
C ARG A 37 37.14 30.42 25.36
N PRO A 38 35.91 30.51 24.84
CA PRO A 38 35.59 30.08 23.47
C PRO A 38 36.33 30.86 22.37
N ASP A 39 36.80 32.09 22.66
CA ASP A 39 37.49 32.95 21.69
C ASP A 39 39.03 32.81 21.72
N ASP A 40 39.59 32.04 22.67
CA ASP A 40 41.04 31.83 22.79
C ASP A 40 41.43 30.49 22.16
N ALA A 41 41.96 30.53 20.94
CA ALA A 41 42.38 29.32 20.21
C ALA A 41 43.52 28.52 20.89
N SER A 42 44.21 29.10 21.89
CA SER A 42 45.23 28.42 22.69
C SER A 42 44.69 27.84 23.99
N HIS A 43 43.40 28.06 24.28
CA HIS A 43 42.70 27.51 25.43
C HIS A 43 41.84 26.31 25.01
N TYR A 44 42.02 25.17 25.68
CA TYR A 44 41.28 23.95 25.37
C TYR A 44 40.16 23.72 26.39
N ASP A 45 38.94 24.05 26.00
CA ASP A 45 37.74 23.89 26.84
C ASP A 45 37.34 22.42 26.99
N GLY A 46 37.13 21.96 28.22
CA GLY A 46 36.59 20.63 28.50
C GLY A 46 36.96 20.07 29.87
N ILE A 47 36.40 18.89 30.19
CA ILE A 47 36.74 18.12 31.38
C ILE A 47 37.24 16.75 30.93
N ILE A 48 38.50 16.43 31.26
CA ILE A 48 39.03 15.07 31.08
C ILE A 48 38.65 14.26 32.31
N LEU A 49 37.70 13.35 32.13
CA LEU A 49 37.28 12.41 33.16
C LEU A 49 38.35 11.33 33.40
N PRO A 50 38.31 10.63 34.55
CA PRO A 50 39.16 9.48 34.79
C PRO A 50 39.04 8.45 33.65
N ARG A 51 40.18 8.11 33.05
CA ARG A 51 40.29 7.10 32.00
C ARG A 51 40.68 5.76 32.61
N ILE A 52 39.92 4.72 32.30
CA ILE A 52 40.16 3.38 32.85
C ILE A 52 39.75 2.31 31.86
N ALA A 53 40.52 1.23 31.72
CA ALA A 53 40.11 0.09 30.90
C ALA A 53 38.97 -0.68 31.58
N GLY A 54 38.08 -1.30 30.81
CA GLY A 54 36.98 -2.10 31.36
C GLY A 54 37.45 -3.18 32.35
N ASP A 55 38.54 -3.88 32.03
CA ASP A 55 39.13 -4.89 32.93
C ASP A 55 39.72 -4.30 34.22
N GLN A 56 40.31 -3.10 34.16
CA GLN A 56 40.79 -2.39 35.35
C GLN A 56 39.64 -1.87 36.21
N LEU A 57 38.51 -1.56 35.59
CA LEU A 57 37.30 -1.17 36.30
C LEU A 57 36.62 -2.37 36.94
N ALA A 58 36.68 -3.55 36.29
CA ALA A 58 36.19 -4.82 36.82
C ALA A 58 36.92 -5.26 38.10
N SER A 59 38.20 -4.91 38.25
CA SER A 59 38.98 -5.19 39.47
C SER A 59 38.68 -4.24 40.63
N LYS A 60 37.76 -3.28 40.46
CA LYS A 60 37.37 -2.32 41.50
C LYS A 60 35.93 -2.58 41.95
N THR A 61 35.67 -2.28 43.22
CA THR A 61 34.32 -2.35 43.78
C THR A 61 33.87 -0.94 44.13
N TYR A 62 32.87 -0.46 43.39
CA TYR A 62 32.19 0.81 43.67
C TYR A 62 30.98 0.53 44.56
N THR A 63 30.72 1.38 45.53
CA THR A 63 29.53 1.29 46.40
C THR A 63 28.54 2.39 46.05
N THR A 64 27.35 2.37 46.64
CA THR A 64 26.33 3.41 46.45
C THR A 64 26.84 4.82 46.77
N ALA A 65 27.91 4.96 47.56
CA ALA A 65 28.57 6.23 47.83
C ALA A 65 29.21 6.89 46.59
N GLN A 66 29.51 6.12 45.54
CA GLN A 66 30.05 6.62 44.27
C GLN A 66 28.97 6.77 43.17
N LYS A 67 27.68 6.66 43.51
CA LYS A 67 26.60 6.86 42.54
C LYS A 67 26.72 8.26 41.90
N GLY A 68 26.67 8.30 40.56
CA GLY A 68 26.86 9.50 39.76
C GLY A 68 28.31 9.74 39.33
N ALA A 69 29.27 8.90 39.73
CA ALA A 69 30.65 8.98 39.22
C ALA A 69 30.65 8.75 37.71
N ILE A 70 31.37 9.59 36.97
CA ILE A 70 31.48 9.51 35.51
C ILE A 70 32.93 9.19 35.14
N ILE A 71 33.12 8.23 34.23
CA ILE A 71 34.43 7.82 33.72
C ILE A 71 34.39 7.73 32.20
N PHE A 72 35.59 7.74 31.61
CA PHE A 72 35.77 7.34 30.22
C PHE A 72 36.41 5.95 30.19
N ALA A 73 35.66 4.95 29.72
CA ALA A 73 36.19 3.61 29.52
C ALA A 73 37.06 3.60 28.26
N THR A 74 38.34 3.24 28.38
CA THR A 74 39.27 3.25 27.24
C THR A 74 39.17 2.01 26.36
N SER A 75 38.62 0.92 26.90
CA SER A 75 38.44 -0.36 26.22
C SER A 75 37.32 -1.16 26.90
N PRO A 76 36.69 -2.12 26.21
CA PRO A 76 35.69 -3.00 26.84
C PRO A 76 36.29 -3.84 27.97
N ALA A 77 35.43 -4.35 28.85
CA ALA A 77 35.79 -5.43 29.77
C ALA A 77 35.75 -6.77 29.02
N THR A 78 36.74 -7.62 29.26
CA THR A 78 36.84 -8.95 28.66
C THR A 78 35.74 -9.88 29.19
N ASN A 79 35.36 -9.74 30.45
CA ASN A 79 34.25 -10.47 31.08
C ASN A 79 33.15 -9.50 31.53
N LEU A 80 32.05 -9.45 30.77
CA LEU A 80 30.89 -8.59 31.02
C LEU A 80 30.02 -9.16 32.16
N SER A 81 30.46 -8.97 33.40
CA SER A 81 29.73 -9.40 34.58
C SER A 81 29.87 -8.41 35.75
N GLY A 82 28.99 -8.53 36.74
CA GLY A 82 28.96 -7.62 37.88
C GLY A 82 28.81 -6.16 37.44
N GLN A 83 29.59 -5.26 38.06
CA GLN A 83 29.46 -3.81 37.85
C GLN A 83 29.80 -3.36 36.42
N VAL A 84 30.57 -4.13 35.67
CA VAL A 84 31.04 -3.76 34.31
C VAL A 84 30.24 -4.43 33.20
N ALA A 85 29.08 -5.01 33.49
CA ALA A 85 28.27 -5.77 32.53
C ALA A 85 27.92 -5.00 31.24
N HIS A 86 27.89 -3.66 31.26
CA HIS A 86 27.56 -2.83 30.10
C HIS A 86 28.77 -2.10 29.47
N ILE A 87 30.00 -2.38 29.91
CA ILE A 87 31.22 -1.78 29.33
C ILE A 87 31.66 -2.57 28.10
N GLU A 88 30.81 -2.52 27.06
CA GLU A 88 30.97 -3.27 25.81
C GLU A 88 31.87 -2.56 24.80
N LYS A 89 32.16 -1.27 25.00
CA LYS A 89 32.97 -0.46 24.09
C LYS A 89 33.64 0.70 24.84
N SER A 90 34.60 1.35 24.19
CA SER A 90 35.13 2.62 24.70
C SER A 90 34.04 3.70 24.66
N GLY A 91 33.95 4.50 25.72
CA GLY A 91 32.92 5.55 25.81
C GLY A 91 32.78 6.14 27.21
N LEU A 92 31.82 7.05 27.35
CA LEU A 92 31.45 7.66 28.62
C LEU A 92 30.46 6.77 29.37
N TYR A 93 30.74 6.55 30.65
CA TYR A 93 29.90 5.75 31.55
C TYR A 93 29.69 6.48 32.86
N TYR A 94 28.52 6.31 33.47
CA TYR A 94 28.27 6.73 34.84
C TYR A 94 27.90 5.54 35.72
N PHE A 95 28.25 5.59 37.00
CA PHE A 95 27.88 4.56 37.96
C PHE A 95 26.49 4.85 38.54
N ASP A 96 25.52 3.97 38.36
CA ASP A 96 24.14 4.18 38.82
C ASP A 96 23.90 3.78 40.29
N GLY A 97 24.93 3.25 40.94
CA GLY A 97 24.90 2.66 42.28
C GLY A 97 25.05 1.14 42.30
N GLN A 98 24.91 0.48 41.15
CA GLN A 98 25.06 -0.97 40.98
C GLN A 98 25.95 -1.32 39.77
N LEU A 99 25.70 -0.68 38.63
CA LEU A 99 26.32 -0.95 37.34
C LEU A 99 26.91 0.33 36.73
N TRP A 100 27.87 0.17 35.83
CA TRP A 100 28.34 1.21 34.94
C TRP A 100 27.44 1.28 33.71
N ILE A 101 26.66 2.36 33.58
CA ILE A 101 25.69 2.57 32.50
C ILE A 101 26.30 3.52 31.45
N PRO A 102 26.20 3.22 30.14
CA PRO A 102 26.67 4.12 29.10
C PRO A 102 25.89 5.43 29.14
N LEU A 103 26.60 6.56 29.12
CA LEU A 103 26.00 7.90 29.18
C LEU A 103 25.25 8.26 27.89
N LEU A 104 25.71 7.71 26.76
CA LEU A 104 25.06 7.83 25.45
C LEU A 104 24.53 6.46 25.05
N GLN A 105 23.21 6.27 25.18
CA GLN A 105 22.56 5.06 24.72
C GLN A 105 22.33 5.15 23.21
N SER A 106 22.89 4.20 22.45
CA SER A 106 22.46 3.97 21.07
C SER A 106 21.18 3.17 21.11
N ASP A 107 20.06 3.80 20.80
CA ASP A 107 18.78 3.11 20.79
C ASP A 107 18.69 2.13 19.60
N PRO A 108 18.19 0.90 19.82
CA PRO A 108 17.85 0.00 18.73
C PRO A 108 16.85 0.66 17.78
N LEU A 109 16.89 0.26 16.50
CA LEU A 109 15.95 0.73 15.49
C LEU A 109 14.48 0.53 15.90
N GLU A 110 14.20 -0.57 16.62
CA GLU A 110 12.90 -0.87 17.21
C GLU A 110 12.42 0.25 18.16
N VAL A 111 13.28 0.72 19.06
CA VAL A 111 12.96 1.76 20.04
C VAL A 111 12.79 3.12 19.35
N VAL A 112 13.58 3.40 18.31
CA VAL A 112 13.43 4.60 17.47
C VAL A 112 12.11 4.57 16.69
N ALA A 113 11.76 3.43 16.09
CA ALA A 113 10.52 3.26 15.33
C ALA A 113 9.28 3.39 16.21
N MET A 114 9.29 2.78 17.40
CA MET A 114 8.16 2.85 18.35
C MET A 114 7.91 4.26 18.92
N ARG A 115 8.92 5.13 18.94
CA ARG A 115 8.77 6.54 19.33
C ARG A 115 8.22 7.44 18.23
N GLY A 116 8.07 6.92 17.00
CA GLY A 116 7.50 7.69 15.88
C GLY A 116 8.46 8.72 15.29
N ASN A 117 9.77 8.52 15.40
CA ASN A 117 10.76 9.42 14.81
C ASN A 117 10.78 9.31 13.27
N THR A 118 11.02 10.43 12.60
CA THR A 118 11.28 10.48 11.15
C THR A 118 12.79 10.44 10.89
N SER A 119 13.21 9.71 9.86
CA SER A 119 14.61 9.66 9.40
C SER A 119 14.73 10.40 8.07
N SER A 120 15.75 11.25 7.92
CA SER A 120 16.15 11.86 6.65
C SER A 120 17.05 10.95 5.81
N VAL A 121 17.42 9.78 6.33
CA VAL A 121 18.27 8.77 5.68
C VAL A 121 17.41 7.58 5.25
N GLU A 122 17.67 7.04 4.04
CA GLU A 122 17.03 5.84 3.54
C GLU A 122 17.23 4.63 4.45
N LEU A 123 16.18 3.80 4.61
CA LEU A 123 16.29 2.50 5.26
C LEU A 123 16.91 1.50 4.28
N ILE A 124 18.19 1.18 4.44
CA ILE A 124 18.89 0.16 3.66
C ILE A 124 18.81 -1.18 4.39
N VAL A 125 18.06 -2.13 3.85
CA VAL A 125 18.01 -3.51 4.35
C VAL A 125 19.04 -4.35 3.60
N LYS A 126 20.05 -4.87 4.30
CA LYS A 126 21.03 -5.83 3.75
C LYS A 126 20.62 -7.26 4.13
N ASN A 127 20.79 -8.21 3.22
CA ASN A 127 20.35 -9.61 3.32
C ASN A 127 18.85 -9.81 3.02
N ASN A 128 18.04 -10.19 4.01
CA ASN A 128 16.63 -10.53 3.84
C ASN A 128 15.74 -9.59 4.67
N LEU A 129 14.71 -9.02 4.05
CA LEU A 129 13.63 -8.35 4.76
C LEU A 129 12.63 -9.41 5.25
N LYS A 130 12.45 -9.54 6.57
CA LYS A 130 11.32 -10.25 7.15
C LYS A 130 10.27 -9.22 7.57
N VAL A 131 9.11 -9.25 6.93
CA VAL A 131 7.94 -8.49 7.37
C VAL A 131 7.24 -9.34 8.42
N ASP A 132 7.19 -8.84 9.66
CA ASP A 132 6.44 -9.49 10.74
C ASP A 132 4.99 -9.05 10.64
N PHE A 133 4.11 -9.98 10.28
CA PHE A 133 2.69 -9.72 10.20
C PHE A 133 2.09 -9.76 11.62
N ASP A 134 0.95 -9.12 11.83
CA ASP A 134 0.23 -9.32 13.09
C ASP A 134 -0.22 -10.79 13.25
N SER A 135 -0.81 -11.14 14.40
CA SER A 135 -1.32 -12.50 14.64
C SER A 135 -2.42 -12.95 13.67
N LYS A 136 -2.89 -12.06 12.81
CA LYS A 136 -3.91 -12.28 11.78
C LYS A 136 -3.33 -12.19 10.36
N GLU A 137 -2.02 -12.14 10.21
CA GLU A 137 -1.29 -12.03 8.95
C GLU A 137 -1.60 -10.77 8.11
N ASN A 138 -1.86 -9.63 8.76
CA ASN A 138 -1.99 -8.33 8.08
C ASN A 138 -0.66 -7.57 7.99
N TYR A 139 -0.44 -6.81 6.91
CA TYR A 139 0.67 -5.85 6.80
C TYR A 139 0.32 -4.60 5.97
N ILE A 140 1.01 -3.50 6.28
CA ILE A 140 0.83 -2.20 5.63
C ILE A 140 2.20 -1.63 5.28
N ILE A 141 2.41 -1.32 4.01
CA ILE A 141 3.51 -0.48 3.52
C ILE A 141 2.87 0.78 2.93
N GLY A 142 2.87 1.87 3.70
CA GLY A 142 2.17 3.11 3.38
C GLY A 142 1.34 3.63 4.55
N LYS A 143 0.18 4.25 4.25
CA LYS A 143 -0.75 4.77 5.26
C LYS A 143 -2.13 4.13 5.07
N SER A 144 -2.68 3.52 6.13
CA SER A 144 -4.08 3.10 6.22
C SER A 144 -4.88 4.12 7.03
N ARG A 145 -6.12 4.39 6.65
CA ARG A 145 -7.04 5.30 7.36
C ARG A 145 -7.69 4.67 8.59
N SER A 146 -7.66 3.34 8.71
CA SER A 146 -8.32 2.60 9.78
C SER A 146 -7.46 1.45 10.30
N PRO A 147 -7.61 1.05 11.58
CA PRO A 147 -7.09 -0.22 12.10
C PRO A 147 -7.71 -1.41 11.34
N ILE A 148 -6.89 -2.37 10.94
CA ILE A 148 -7.35 -3.61 10.29
C ILE A 148 -7.67 -4.63 11.38
N ILE A 149 -8.93 -5.10 11.45
CA ILE A 149 -9.35 -6.15 12.40
C ILE A 149 -9.54 -7.54 11.75
N GLY A 150 -9.42 -7.62 10.42
CA GLY A 150 -9.55 -8.83 9.60
C GLY A 150 -8.28 -9.69 9.53
N GLU A 151 -8.24 -10.66 8.61
CA GLU A 151 -7.08 -11.56 8.41
C GLU A 151 -6.54 -11.50 6.97
N TYR A 152 -5.24 -11.74 6.80
CA TYR A 152 -4.55 -11.86 5.51
C TYR A 152 -4.67 -10.62 4.60
N ASN A 153 -4.72 -9.41 5.16
CA ASN A 153 -4.84 -8.19 4.36
C ASN A 153 -3.48 -7.57 4.03
N SER A 154 -3.35 -7.11 2.78
CA SER A 154 -2.09 -6.57 2.23
C SER A 154 -2.29 -5.17 1.66
N ILE A 155 -1.60 -4.15 2.18
CA ILE A 155 -1.67 -2.78 1.65
C ILE A 155 -0.30 -2.33 1.15
N PHE A 156 -0.22 -2.03 -0.14
CA PHE A 156 0.89 -1.31 -0.78
C PHE A 156 0.36 -0.02 -1.43
N ALA A 157 -0.16 0.88 -0.60
CA ALA A 157 -0.86 2.08 -1.03
C ALA A 157 -0.76 3.20 0.00
N THR A 158 -0.83 4.44 -0.47
CA THR A 158 -1.20 5.58 0.37
C THR A 158 -2.72 5.67 0.41
N ASP A 159 -3.32 5.64 1.60
CA ASP A 159 -4.69 6.09 1.88
C ASP A 159 -5.86 5.11 1.69
N SER A 160 -5.64 3.80 1.82
CA SER A 160 -6.72 2.79 1.79
C SER A 160 -7.52 2.72 3.11
N ASN A 161 -8.79 2.27 3.06
CA ASN A 161 -9.73 2.15 4.18
C ASN A 161 -10.29 0.72 4.35
N ILE A 162 -9.41 -0.29 4.40
CA ILE A 162 -9.77 -1.68 4.73
C ILE A 162 -9.95 -1.77 6.25
N THR A 163 -11.17 -2.01 6.72
CA THR A 163 -11.47 -2.09 8.16
C THR A 163 -11.52 -3.54 8.63
N SER A 164 -12.13 -4.44 7.85
CA SER A 164 -12.29 -5.86 8.17
C SER A 164 -12.27 -6.72 6.90
N GLY A 165 -12.82 -7.94 6.96
CA GLY A 165 -12.77 -8.89 5.84
C GLY A 165 -11.49 -9.74 5.81
N LYS A 166 -11.43 -10.69 4.87
CA LYS A 166 -10.30 -11.63 4.74
C LYS A 166 -9.72 -11.59 3.34
N GLY A 167 -8.39 -11.49 3.21
CA GLY A 167 -7.68 -11.59 1.94
C GLY A 167 -7.88 -10.41 0.99
N ASN A 168 -8.04 -9.18 1.48
CA ASN A 168 -8.12 -8.00 0.62
C ASN A 168 -6.71 -7.46 0.29
N SER A 169 -6.52 -6.97 -0.93
CA SER A 169 -5.27 -6.33 -1.34
C SER A 169 -5.53 -5.01 -2.07
N ALA A 170 -4.79 -3.98 -1.69
CA ALA A 170 -4.87 -2.64 -2.27
C ALA A 170 -3.50 -2.12 -2.71
N SER A 171 -3.44 -1.54 -3.90
CA SER A 171 -2.28 -0.78 -4.37
C SER A 171 -2.66 0.57 -4.99
N ALA A 172 -1.77 1.56 -4.88
CA ALA A 172 -1.87 2.88 -5.51
C ALA A 172 -3.20 3.63 -5.26
N TYR A 173 -3.52 3.99 -4.01
CA TYR A 173 -4.74 4.73 -3.61
C TYR A 173 -6.06 4.01 -3.95
N ALA A 174 -6.03 2.69 -4.14
CA ALA A 174 -7.25 1.88 -4.23
C ALA A 174 -7.98 1.87 -2.88
N MET A 175 -9.30 1.61 -2.92
CA MET A 175 -10.07 1.25 -1.73
C MET A 175 -10.09 2.33 -0.62
N SER A 176 -10.16 3.62 -0.96
CA SER A 176 -9.82 4.73 -0.04
C SER A 176 -10.98 5.47 0.66
N GLN A 177 -12.20 5.47 0.11
CA GLN A 177 -13.33 6.29 0.62
C GLN A 177 -14.48 5.49 1.23
N GLY A 178 -14.50 4.16 1.07
CA GLY A 178 -15.50 3.27 1.68
C GLY A 178 -14.85 2.29 2.66
N GLU A 179 -15.60 1.89 3.68
CA GLU A 179 -15.17 0.83 4.61
C GLU A 179 -15.31 -0.53 3.94
N ILE A 180 -14.21 -1.28 3.84
CA ILE A 180 -14.24 -2.61 3.24
C ILE A 180 -14.46 -3.65 4.33
N THR A 181 -15.61 -4.31 4.22
CA THR A 181 -16.02 -5.43 5.08
C THR A 181 -16.14 -6.74 4.30
N GLY A 182 -16.23 -6.65 2.97
CA GLY A 182 -16.19 -7.77 2.05
C GLY A 182 -14.83 -8.49 2.02
N LYS A 183 -14.81 -9.68 1.43
CA LYS A 183 -13.67 -10.60 1.40
C LYS A 183 -13.10 -10.74 -0.01
N LEU A 184 -11.80 -11.06 -0.08
CA LEU A 184 -11.10 -11.46 -1.30
C LEU A 184 -11.19 -10.42 -2.42
N ASN A 185 -11.21 -9.13 -2.09
CA ASN A 185 -11.21 -8.06 -3.09
C ASN A 185 -9.78 -7.64 -3.44
N TYR A 186 -9.53 -7.38 -4.72
CA TYR A 186 -8.23 -6.91 -5.21
C TYR A 186 -8.40 -5.58 -5.95
N GLY A 187 -7.83 -4.51 -5.41
CA GLY A 187 -7.87 -3.16 -5.97
C GLY A 187 -6.50 -2.64 -6.32
N ALA A 188 -6.30 -2.19 -7.56
CA ALA A 188 -5.05 -1.60 -8.01
C ALA A 188 -5.30 -0.34 -8.85
N GLY A 189 -4.81 0.81 -8.39
CA GLY A 189 -4.98 2.09 -9.05
C GLY A 189 -5.88 3.05 -8.28
N VAL A 190 -5.73 4.35 -8.57
CA VAL A 190 -6.38 5.40 -7.77
C VAL A 190 -7.89 5.21 -7.80
N SER A 191 -8.54 5.16 -6.64
CA SER A 191 -9.98 4.92 -6.52
C SER A 191 -10.48 3.63 -7.19
N ALA A 192 -9.61 2.64 -7.43
CA ALA A 192 -10.09 1.30 -7.79
C ALA A 192 -10.87 0.69 -6.62
N LEU A 193 -12.01 0.04 -6.89
CA LEU A 193 -12.92 -0.53 -5.88
C LEU A 193 -13.28 0.45 -4.77
N ASN A 194 -13.41 1.74 -5.13
CA ASN A 194 -13.76 2.76 -4.15
C ASN A 194 -15.24 2.70 -3.82
N GLY A 195 -15.61 2.89 -2.55
CA GLY A 195 -17.00 2.96 -2.13
C GLY A 195 -17.59 4.36 -2.39
N ILE A 196 -18.84 4.54 -2.01
CA ILE A 196 -19.35 5.89 -1.74
C ILE A 196 -18.64 6.40 -0.48
N ALA A 197 -18.37 7.71 -0.39
CA ALA A 197 -17.76 8.31 0.80
C ALA A 197 -18.53 7.91 2.07
N ASN A 198 -17.82 7.37 3.06
CA ASN A 198 -18.36 6.83 4.32
C ASN A 198 -19.36 5.67 4.14
N GLY A 199 -19.40 5.05 2.96
CA GLY A 199 -20.22 3.88 2.68
C GLY A 199 -19.48 2.58 2.97
N ILE A 200 -20.23 1.48 3.12
CA ILE A 200 -19.68 0.14 3.32
C ILE A 200 -19.61 -0.59 1.98
N ILE A 201 -18.46 -1.20 1.70
CA ILE A 201 -18.28 -2.18 0.62
C ILE A 201 -18.34 -3.58 1.25
N SER A 202 -19.50 -4.23 1.11
CA SER A 202 -19.76 -5.60 1.58
C SER A 202 -19.61 -6.67 0.48
N GLY A 203 -19.43 -6.23 -0.77
CA GLY A 203 -19.18 -7.08 -1.92
C GLY A 203 -17.90 -7.92 -1.80
N ASN A 204 -17.92 -9.13 -2.36
CA ASN A 204 -16.84 -10.11 -2.23
C ASN A 204 -16.28 -10.52 -3.60
N ARG A 205 -15.01 -10.95 -3.60
CA ARG A 205 -14.33 -11.54 -4.77
C ARG A 205 -14.35 -10.63 -6.00
N ASN A 206 -14.18 -9.33 -5.79
CA ASN A 206 -14.13 -8.37 -6.88
C ASN A 206 -12.67 -8.01 -7.23
N ILE A 207 -12.40 -7.82 -8.52
CA ILE A 207 -11.11 -7.39 -9.05
C ILE A 207 -11.31 -6.04 -9.75
N GLY A 208 -10.69 -4.98 -9.25
CA GLY A 208 -10.68 -3.65 -9.86
C GLY A 208 -9.25 -3.21 -10.17
N ILE A 209 -8.89 -3.06 -11.43
CA ILE A 209 -7.55 -2.67 -11.87
C ILE A 209 -7.64 -1.48 -12.82
N GLY A 210 -6.98 -0.38 -12.48
CA GLY A 210 -7.03 0.89 -13.21
C GLY A 210 -7.67 2.00 -12.38
N ALA A 211 -7.34 3.25 -12.71
CA ALA A 211 -7.88 4.38 -11.98
C ALA A 211 -9.41 4.46 -12.14
N GLY A 212 -10.12 4.47 -11.02
CA GLY A 212 -11.59 4.54 -10.97
C GLY A 212 -12.29 3.23 -11.32
N ALA A 213 -11.54 2.15 -11.61
CA ALA A 213 -12.10 0.85 -11.94
C ALA A 213 -13.01 0.35 -10.80
N MET A 214 -14.27 0.07 -11.13
CA MET A 214 -15.29 -0.38 -10.19
C MET A 214 -15.54 0.60 -9.02
N SER A 215 -15.28 1.89 -9.22
CA SER A 215 -15.67 2.93 -8.26
C SER A 215 -17.18 2.93 -8.01
N TYR A 216 -17.55 3.27 -6.78
CA TYR A 216 -18.89 3.28 -6.20
C TYR A 216 -19.53 1.91 -5.98
N ILE A 217 -18.78 0.79 -5.99
CA ILE A 217 -19.34 -0.50 -5.58
C ILE A 217 -19.79 -0.48 -4.11
N ILE A 218 -20.85 -1.24 -3.81
CA ILE A 218 -21.42 -1.40 -2.46
C ILE A 218 -21.47 -2.88 -2.11
N SER A 219 -22.33 -3.67 -2.76
CA SER A 219 -22.61 -5.07 -2.37
C SER A 219 -22.48 -6.09 -3.51
N GLY A 220 -22.08 -5.65 -4.70
CA GLY A 220 -21.84 -6.52 -5.84
C GLY A 220 -20.72 -7.53 -5.59
N ASN A 221 -20.88 -8.75 -6.11
CA ASN A 221 -19.89 -9.82 -5.95
C ASN A 221 -19.35 -10.29 -7.30
N ASP A 222 -18.19 -10.92 -7.29
CA ASP A 222 -17.67 -11.68 -8.43
C ASP A 222 -17.54 -10.85 -9.72
N ASN A 223 -17.20 -9.57 -9.57
CA ASN A 223 -16.97 -8.69 -10.71
C ASN A 223 -15.48 -8.57 -11.04
N ILE A 224 -15.18 -8.50 -12.33
CA ILE A 224 -13.85 -8.16 -12.85
C ILE A 224 -13.99 -6.86 -13.63
N SER A 225 -13.21 -5.84 -13.25
CA SER A 225 -13.18 -4.55 -13.91
C SER A 225 -11.74 -4.11 -14.13
N ILE A 226 -11.33 -3.97 -15.39
CA ILE A 226 -9.96 -3.64 -15.78
C ILE A 226 -9.98 -2.48 -16.77
N GLY A 227 -9.50 -1.30 -16.38
CA GLY A 227 -9.45 -0.11 -17.22
C GLY A 227 -9.76 1.20 -16.47
N TYR A 228 -9.44 2.33 -17.09
CA TYR A 228 -9.83 3.64 -16.57
C TYR A 228 -11.36 3.75 -16.50
N LEU A 229 -11.92 3.99 -15.32
CA LEU A 229 -13.37 4.10 -15.05
C LEU A 229 -14.22 2.91 -15.57
N SER A 230 -13.63 1.72 -15.74
CA SER A 230 -14.41 0.53 -16.12
C SER A 230 -15.32 0.12 -14.96
N GLY A 231 -16.56 -0.27 -15.24
CA GLY A 231 -17.55 -0.71 -14.25
C GLY A 231 -17.93 0.35 -13.21
N THR A 232 -17.48 1.60 -13.36
CA THR A 232 -17.78 2.68 -12.42
C THR A 232 -19.29 2.87 -12.30
N GLY A 233 -19.79 2.98 -11.07
CA GLY A 233 -21.21 3.20 -10.80
C GLY A 233 -22.06 1.92 -10.80
N ASN A 234 -21.51 0.74 -11.10
CA ASN A 234 -22.20 -0.52 -10.83
C ASN A 234 -22.08 -0.86 -9.32
N ARG A 235 -23.13 -0.53 -8.56
CA ARG A 235 -23.11 -0.53 -7.10
C ARG A 235 -23.37 -1.90 -6.50
N THR A 236 -24.35 -2.61 -7.03
CA THR A 236 -24.84 -3.87 -6.44
C THR A 236 -24.83 -5.04 -7.43
N GLY A 237 -24.49 -4.76 -8.69
CA GLY A 237 -24.39 -5.75 -9.74
C GLY A 237 -23.31 -6.80 -9.49
N SER A 238 -23.53 -8.03 -9.94
CA SER A 238 -22.62 -9.16 -9.71
C SER A 238 -22.33 -9.95 -10.98
N ASN A 239 -21.27 -10.77 -10.96
CA ASN A 239 -20.87 -11.66 -12.06
C ASN A 239 -20.62 -10.93 -13.39
N ASN A 240 -19.96 -9.77 -13.35
CA ASN A 240 -19.66 -9.02 -14.58
C ASN A 240 -18.17 -9.09 -14.93
N ILE A 241 -17.87 -9.02 -16.22
CA ILE A 241 -16.52 -8.85 -16.73
C ILE A 241 -16.49 -7.60 -17.61
N PHE A 242 -15.80 -6.56 -17.15
CA PHE A 242 -15.69 -5.27 -17.81
C PHE A 242 -14.23 -4.93 -18.08
N ILE A 243 -13.86 -4.78 -19.35
CA ILE A 243 -12.46 -4.57 -19.75
C ILE A 243 -12.36 -3.42 -20.75
N GLY A 244 -11.51 -2.46 -20.46
CA GLY A 244 -11.22 -1.27 -21.25
C GLY A 244 -11.88 0.00 -20.69
N VAL A 245 -11.54 1.14 -21.27
CA VAL A 245 -11.88 2.45 -20.71
C VAL A 245 -13.39 2.68 -20.69
N GLY A 246 -13.95 2.89 -19.50
CA GLY A 246 -15.39 3.13 -19.29
C GLY A 246 -16.29 1.92 -19.48
N ALA A 247 -15.74 0.74 -19.80
CA ALA A 247 -16.53 -0.45 -20.13
C ALA A 247 -17.46 -0.85 -18.99
N GLY A 248 -18.74 -1.10 -19.27
CA GLY A 248 -19.72 -1.56 -18.28
C GLY A 248 -20.08 -0.53 -17.20
N SER A 249 -19.67 0.73 -17.34
CA SER A 249 -20.14 1.82 -16.47
C SER A 249 -21.61 2.11 -16.82
N PRO A 250 -22.58 1.81 -15.92
CA PRO A 250 -23.99 1.95 -16.24
C PRO A 250 -24.36 3.39 -16.58
N ALA A 251 -25.23 3.57 -17.58
CA ALA A 251 -25.92 4.83 -17.78
C ALA A 251 -26.74 5.21 -16.54
N SER A 252 -26.96 6.51 -16.31
CA SER A 252 -27.72 7.02 -15.17
C SER A 252 -29.05 6.28 -14.98
N GLY A 253 -29.19 5.54 -13.87
CA GLY A 253 -30.44 4.86 -13.50
C GLY A 253 -30.24 3.41 -13.04
N ASN A 254 -29.65 2.55 -13.87
CA ASN A 254 -29.51 1.13 -13.53
C ASN A 254 -28.13 0.80 -12.96
N ARG A 255 -27.95 1.00 -11.66
CA ARG A 255 -26.67 0.79 -10.95
C ARG A 255 -26.48 -0.64 -10.41
N SER A 256 -27.18 -1.62 -11.00
CA SER A 256 -27.28 -3.00 -10.48
C SER A 256 -27.11 -4.06 -11.57
N ILE A 257 -26.29 -3.79 -12.59
CA ILE A 257 -26.16 -4.66 -13.76
C ILE A 257 -25.42 -5.93 -13.37
N SER A 258 -26.00 -7.10 -13.69
CA SER A 258 -25.40 -8.40 -13.38
C SER A 258 -25.31 -9.30 -14.61
N ASN A 259 -24.40 -10.26 -14.55
CA ASN A 259 -24.17 -11.28 -15.57
C ASN A 259 -23.78 -10.72 -16.95
N LYS A 260 -23.07 -9.58 -17.01
CA LYS A 260 -22.70 -8.95 -18.28
C LYS A 260 -21.20 -9.08 -18.59
N LEU A 261 -20.91 -9.31 -19.86
CA LEU A 261 -19.59 -9.12 -20.45
C LEU A 261 -19.59 -7.80 -21.23
N ALA A 262 -18.57 -6.98 -21.04
CA ALA A 262 -18.30 -5.82 -21.89
C ALA A 262 -16.78 -5.65 -22.08
N ILE A 263 -16.31 -5.75 -23.32
CA ILE A 263 -14.93 -5.43 -23.69
C ILE A 263 -14.98 -4.30 -24.70
N HIS A 264 -14.53 -3.12 -24.29
CA HIS A 264 -14.56 -1.90 -25.07
C HIS A 264 -13.67 -0.83 -24.46
N SER A 265 -13.11 0.06 -25.28
CA SER A 265 -12.42 1.26 -24.80
C SER A 265 -13.05 2.49 -25.40
N THR A 266 -13.70 3.27 -24.54
CA THR A 266 -14.27 4.56 -24.91
C THR A 266 -13.15 5.60 -25.09
N PRO A 267 -13.17 6.42 -26.16
CA PRO A 267 -12.30 7.58 -26.26
C PRO A 267 -12.47 8.51 -25.07
N VAL A 268 -11.34 9.02 -24.57
CA VAL A 268 -11.25 9.93 -23.44
C VAL A 268 -10.83 11.30 -23.93
N THR A 269 -11.48 12.35 -23.44
CA THR A 269 -11.00 13.72 -23.64
C THR A 269 -10.16 14.12 -22.44
N THR A 270 -8.86 14.32 -22.67
CA THR A 270 -7.89 14.59 -21.62
C THR A 270 -7.77 16.08 -21.30
N ASN A 271 -7.63 16.44 -20.02
CA ASN A 271 -7.31 17.81 -19.62
C ASN A 271 -6.18 17.79 -18.58
N SER A 272 -5.08 18.50 -18.85
CA SER A 272 -3.88 18.53 -18.01
C SER A 272 -4.09 19.05 -16.58
N THR A 273 -5.20 19.74 -16.30
CA THR A 273 -5.50 20.25 -14.95
C THR A 273 -6.48 19.37 -14.17
N ASN A 274 -7.17 18.45 -14.83
CA ASN A 274 -8.15 17.59 -14.17
C ASN A 274 -7.50 16.30 -13.70
N PHE A 275 -7.85 15.88 -12.50
CA PHE A 275 -7.43 14.58 -11.99
C PHE A 275 -8.12 13.41 -12.71
N TRP A 276 -9.40 13.59 -13.05
CA TRP A 276 -10.19 12.64 -13.84
C TRP A 276 -10.49 13.24 -15.21
N ASP A 277 -10.09 12.53 -16.26
CA ASP A 277 -10.52 12.82 -17.62
C ASP A 277 -11.98 12.39 -17.84
N SER A 278 -12.69 13.13 -18.69
CA SER A 278 -14.09 12.86 -19.00
C SER A 278 -14.22 11.82 -20.11
N ILE A 279 -15.13 10.87 -19.91
CA ILE A 279 -15.60 9.97 -20.96
C ILE A 279 -16.84 10.60 -21.59
N THR A 280 -16.76 10.93 -22.88
CA THR A 280 -17.71 11.82 -23.56
C THR A 280 -18.77 11.09 -24.37
N ASN A 281 -18.76 9.76 -24.40
CA ASN A 281 -19.67 8.95 -25.21
C ASN A 281 -20.45 7.93 -24.37
N ASN A 282 -21.60 7.52 -24.90
CA ASN A 282 -22.50 6.54 -24.27
C ASN A 282 -22.06 5.08 -24.46
N TYR A 283 -20.88 4.83 -25.05
CA TYR A 283 -20.35 3.47 -25.28
C TYR A 283 -19.83 2.80 -24.00
N THR A 284 -20.02 3.45 -22.85
CA THR A 284 -19.75 2.90 -21.53
C THR A 284 -20.75 1.82 -21.12
N ASP A 285 -21.98 1.85 -21.67
CA ASP A 285 -22.97 0.80 -21.43
C ASP A 285 -22.54 -0.51 -22.12
N TYR A 286 -22.67 -1.62 -21.40
CA TYR A 286 -22.33 -2.96 -21.89
C TYR A 286 -23.02 -3.31 -23.22
N LYS A 287 -24.19 -2.72 -23.50
CA LYS A 287 -24.95 -2.95 -24.74
C LYS A 287 -24.21 -2.48 -25.99
N PHE A 288 -23.35 -1.47 -25.88
CA PHE A 288 -22.65 -0.90 -27.02
C PHE A 288 -21.17 -1.31 -27.10
N ALA A 289 -20.71 -2.16 -26.18
CA ALA A 289 -19.34 -2.66 -26.18
C ALA A 289 -19.02 -3.42 -27.49
N LEU A 290 -17.74 -3.44 -27.89
CA LEU A 290 -17.31 -4.12 -29.12
C LEU A 290 -17.56 -5.62 -29.01
N ILE A 291 -17.25 -6.18 -27.84
CA ILE A 291 -17.67 -7.52 -27.46
C ILE A 291 -18.55 -7.38 -26.23
N SER A 292 -19.78 -7.88 -26.31
CA SER A 292 -20.72 -7.89 -25.20
C SER A 292 -21.35 -9.26 -25.02
N GLY A 293 -21.92 -9.51 -23.85
CA GLY A 293 -22.55 -10.80 -23.59
C GLY A 293 -23.41 -10.79 -22.34
N ASP A 294 -24.24 -11.82 -22.24
CA ASP A 294 -25.01 -12.11 -21.05
C ASP A 294 -24.75 -13.55 -20.62
N PHE A 295 -24.16 -13.73 -19.43
CA PHE A 295 -23.84 -15.05 -18.90
C PHE A 295 -25.09 -15.83 -18.48
N SER A 296 -26.16 -15.14 -18.07
CA SER A 296 -27.43 -15.79 -17.71
C SER A 296 -28.22 -16.25 -18.92
N GLU A 297 -28.24 -15.44 -19.99
CA GLU A 297 -28.95 -15.76 -21.23
C GLU A 297 -28.08 -16.57 -22.22
N ARG A 298 -26.79 -16.72 -21.93
CA ARG A 298 -25.81 -17.51 -22.69
C ARG A 298 -25.63 -17.02 -24.13
N TRP A 299 -25.45 -15.72 -24.31
CA TRP A 299 -25.10 -15.16 -25.61
C TRP A 299 -23.86 -14.27 -25.55
N LEU A 300 -23.18 -14.20 -26.69
CA LEU A 300 -22.05 -13.32 -26.99
C LEU A 300 -22.41 -12.54 -28.27
N ASN A 301 -22.17 -11.24 -28.25
CA ASN A 301 -22.39 -10.33 -29.38
C ASN A 301 -21.07 -9.66 -29.77
N ILE A 302 -20.86 -9.52 -31.08
CA ILE A 302 -19.74 -8.78 -31.67
C ILE A 302 -20.32 -7.56 -32.38
N ASN A 303 -20.22 -6.40 -31.74
CA ASN A 303 -20.73 -5.14 -32.25
C ASN A 303 -19.73 -4.49 -33.23
N GLY A 304 -19.35 -5.26 -34.26
CA GLY A 304 -18.32 -4.89 -35.23
C GLY A 304 -18.17 -5.94 -36.32
N LYS A 305 -17.11 -5.81 -37.12
CA LYS A 305 -16.79 -6.82 -38.14
C LYS A 305 -16.14 -8.04 -37.48
N LEU A 306 -16.73 -9.21 -37.67
CA LEU A 306 -16.07 -10.49 -37.39
C LEU A 306 -15.23 -10.89 -38.61
N SER A 307 -13.92 -11.01 -38.43
CA SER A 307 -12.99 -11.51 -39.45
C SER A 307 -12.20 -12.67 -38.87
N VAL A 308 -12.17 -13.78 -39.60
CA VAL A 308 -11.35 -14.95 -39.26
C VAL A 308 -10.33 -15.12 -40.36
N THR A 309 -9.06 -15.30 -39.99
CA THR A 309 -7.99 -15.57 -40.95
C THR A 309 -8.35 -16.82 -41.76
N PRO A 310 -8.33 -16.80 -43.11
CA PRO A 310 -8.79 -17.94 -43.91
C PRO A 310 -8.11 -19.26 -43.57
N SER A 311 -6.81 -19.27 -43.23
CA SER A 311 -6.11 -20.50 -42.81
C SER A 311 -6.59 -21.11 -41.48
N GLN A 312 -7.40 -20.38 -40.71
CA GLN A 312 -8.05 -20.83 -39.48
C GLN A 312 -9.51 -21.24 -39.72
N MET A 313 -10.03 -21.06 -40.95
CA MET A 313 -11.30 -21.62 -41.41
C MET A 313 -10.98 -22.80 -42.33
N PRO A 314 -11.05 -24.05 -41.84
CA PRO A 314 -10.81 -25.22 -42.68
C PRO A 314 -11.78 -25.24 -43.86
N ASP A 315 -11.28 -25.65 -45.02
CA ASP A 315 -12.13 -25.92 -46.17
C ASP A 315 -13.03 -27.12 -45.84
N ALA A 316 -14.34 -26.90 -45.95
CA ALA A 316 -15.36 -27.90 -45.67
C ALA A 316 -15.85 -28.61 -46.96
N ASP A 317 -15.34 -28.21 -48.12
CA ASP A 317 -15.77 -28.75 -49.39
C ASP A 317 -15.36 -30.23 -49.52
N GLY A 318 -16.37 -31.09 -49.68
CA GLY A 318 -16.19 -32.53 -49.84
C GLY A 318 -15.96 -33.32 -48.55
N ASP A 319 -15.93 -32.68 -47.37
CA ASP A 319 -15.82 -33.37 -46.09
C ASP A 319 -17.21 -33.70 -45.51
N PRO A 320 -17.60 -34.99 -45.43
CA PRO A 320 -18.92 -35.40 -44.95
C PRO A 320 -19.15 -35.13 -43.45
N ALA A 321 -18.10 -34.79 -42.67
CA ALA A 321 -18.24 -34.41 -41.28
C ALA A 321 -18.97 -33.06 -41.11
N TYR A 322 -18.94 -32.19 -42.12
CA TYR A 322 -19.61 -30.89 -42.12
C TYR A 322 -21.05 -31.03 -42.64
N THR A 323 -22.00 -31.19 -41.72
CA THR A 323 -23.40 -31.54 -42.06
C THR A 323 -24.37 -30.36 -42.12
N LYS A 324 -23.91 -29.12 -41.85
CA LYS A 324 -24.76 -27.92 -41.77
C LYS A 324 -24.10 -26.70 -42.42
N LYS A 325 -24.92 -25.87 -43.08
CA LYS A 325 -24.51 -24.53 -43.52
C LYS A 325 -24.84 -23.51 -42.43
N VAL A 326 -23.89 -22.67 -42.07
CA VAL A 326 -24.14 -21.53 -41.18
C VAL A 326 -24.81 -20.43 -41.99
N VAL A 327 -25.97 -19.97 -41.51
CA VAL A 327 -26.72 -18.86 -42.09
C VAL A 327 -26.83 -17.73 -41.08
N ALA A 328 -26.95 -16.49 -41.55
CA ALA A 328 -27.08 -15.31 -40.70
C ALA A 328 -28.40 -14.58 -40.94
N LYS A 329 -29.00 -14.06 -39.88
CA LYS A 329 -30.11 -13.11 -39.95
C LYS A 329 -29.59 -11.68 -39.99
N THR A 330 -30.46 -10.75 -40.37
CA THR A 330 -30.18 -9.30 -40.32
C THR A 330 -30.00 -8.76 -38.90
N ASP A 331 -30.47 -9.48 -37.88
CA ASP A 331 -30.27 -9.17 -36.46
C ASP A 331 -28.89 -9.61 -35.93
N GLY A 332 -28.03 -10.18 -36.79
CA GLY A 332 -26.68 -10.62 -36.43
C GLY A 332 -26.63 -12.03 -35.80
N THR A 333 -27.76 -12.70 -35.60
CA THR A 333 -27.77 -14.08 -35.11
C THR A 333 -27.42 -15.08 -36.22
N PHE A 334 -26.71 -16.14 -35.83
CA PHE A 334 -26.38 -17.25 -36.71
C PHE A 334 -27.26 -18.47 -36.41
N GLY A 335 -27.57 -19.24 -37.43
CA GLY A 335 -28.27 -20.51 -37.33
C GLY A 335 -27.71 -21.53 -38.30
N PHE A 336 -28.24 -22.75 -38.22
CA PHE A 336 -27.90 -23.80 -39.16
C PHE A 336 -29.05 -24.03 -40.13
N ALA A 337 -28.73 -24.13 -41.42
CA ALA A 337 -29.66 -24.57 -42.44
C ALA A 337 -29.27 -25.97 -42.93
N THR A 338 -30.28 -26.81 -43.14
CA THR A 338 -30.15 -28.00 -43.98
C THR A 338 -30.46 -27.58 -45.40
N GLU A 339 -29.54 -27.81 -46.33
CA GLU A 339 -29.82 -27.56 -47.73
C GLU A 339 -30.71 -28.69 -48.26
N VAL A 340 -31.93 -28.33 -48.69
CA VAL A 340 -32.84 -29.27 -49.34
C VAL A 340 -32.78 -28.98 -50.83
N ILE A 341 -32.12 -29.87 -51.57
CA ILE A 341 -32.14 -29.80 -53.03
C ILE A 341 -33.49 -30.38 -53.49
N PRO A 342 -34.37 -29.59 -54.12
CA PRO A 342 -35.63 -30.11 -54.65
C PRO A 342 -35.35 -31.16 -55.73
N ALA A 343 -36.25 -32.13 -55.90
CA ALA A 343 -36.12 -33.08 -57.02
C ALA A 343 -36.11 -32.33 -58.36
N PRO A 344 -35.26 -32.71 -59.32
CA PRO A 344 -35.24 -32.11 -60.65
C PRO A 344 -36.59 -32.29 -61.36
N PRO A 345 -37.06 -31.31 -62.15
CA PRO A 345 -38.25 -31.49 -62.97
C PRO A 345 -38.10 -32.66 -63.94
N SER A 346 -39.20 -33.37 -64.20
CA SER A 346 -39.18 -34.64 -64.93
C SER A 346 -38.92 -34.52 -66.43
N ASN A 347 -39.04 -33.32 -67.03
CA ASN A 347 -38.88 -33.08 -68.46
C ASN A 347 -38.21 -31.74 -68.75
N GLY A 348 -37.16 -31.75 -69.57
CA GLY A 348 -36.40 -30.56 -69.98
C GLY A 348 -34.97 -30.57 -69.43
N THR A 349 -34.16 -29.60 -69.87
CA THR A 349 -32.80 -29.41 -69.37
C THR A 349 -32.80 -28.26 -68.37
N PHE A 350 -32.37 -28.53 -67.13
CA PHE A 350 -32.34 -27.55 -66.06
C PHE A 350 -30.95 -27.47 -65.45
N ILE A 351 -30.63 -26.29 -64.94
CA ILE A 351 -29.43 -26.03 -64.16
C ILE A 351 -29.89 -25.73 -62.73
N LEU A 352 -29.29 -26.39 -61.74
CA LEU A 352 -29.49 -26.02 -60.34
C LEU A 352 -28.77 -24.70 -60.09
N LYS A 353 -29.50 -23.65 -59.74
CA LYS A 353 -28.93 -22.36 -59.32
C LYS A 353 -29.33 -22.07 -57.89
N SER A 354 -28.43 -21.46 -57.13
CA SER A 354 -28.75 -20.88 -55.82
C SER A 354 -29.11 -19.41 -56.01
N VAL A 355 -30.31 -19.01 -55.57
CA VAL A 355 -30.74 -17.60 -55.54
C VAL A 355 -30.98 -17.24 -54.08
N ASN A 356 -30.20 -16.28 -53.56
CA ASN A 356 -30.23 -15.87 -52.15
C ASN A 356 -30.07 -17.04 -51.15
N GLY A 357 -29.26 -18.04 -51.50
CA GLY A 357 -29.00 -19.20 -50.64
C GLY A 357 -30.06 -20.31 -50.71
N ILE A 358 -31.06 -20.19 -51.59
CA ILE A 358 -32.06 -21.24 -51.83
C ILE A 358 -31.77 -21.92 -53.18
N PRO A 359 -31.45 -23.23 -53.19
CA PRO A 359 -31.25 -23.98 -54.44
C PRO A 359 -32.58 -24.24 -55.15
N GLY A 360 -32.62 -23.95 -56.45
CA GLY A 360 -33.78 -24.18 -57.32
C GLY A 360 -33.39 -24.51 -58.76
N TRP A 361 -34.24 -25.27 -59.45
CA TRP A 361 -34.03 -25.63 -60.85
C TRP A 361 -34.53 -24.52 -61.77
N VAL A 362 -33.66 -24.06 -62.68
CA VAL A 362 -34.00 -23.10 -63.74
C VAL A 362 -33.75 -23.72 -65.09
N ILE A 363 -34.67 -23.47 -66.04
CA ILE A 363 -34.56 -23.94 -67.42
C ILE A 363 -33.23 -23.41 -68.00
N GLN A 364 -32.50 -24.31 -68.66
CA GLN A 364 -31.22 -23.98 -69.30
C GLN A 364 -31.39 -22.96 -70.42
#